data_AF-A0A9D2M9S5-F1
#
_entry.id   AF-A0A9D2M9S5-F1
#
_cell.length_a   1.000
_cell.length_b   1.000
_cell.length_c   1.000
_cell.angle_alpha   90.00
_cell.angle_beta   90.00
_cell.angle_gamma   90.00
#
_symmetry.space_group_name_H-M   'P 1'
#
loop_
_entity.id
_entity.type
_entity.pdbx_description
1 polymer ?
#
loop_
_entity_poly.entity_id
_entity_poly.type
_entity_poly.pdbx_seq_one_letter_code
_entity_poly.pdbx_strand_id
1 'polypeptide(L)'
;MLGTKIAAAVIAVSVGVAGMMGIAPAQKPDAGPEPTDQKSGYLAAAFDGEYFYAAGTGGRLERISDDGRVEALDVPVKEDILCLLAGEDGTLLAGTEGGNALLYQDGEMTSCFTGVAAPIYGLAEFQGRYYAAMGGGYILSSERGNAWQASQRFSEEAICGIASTPSMVLAITAQGDLIQSSDGRKWETSNFNETYEGYYDPLIFRSIRSLGSSVFLAAQYRDELGEPFVASTQDGKLWLQKPLSKISGDIEEGPLDLYINAIGANLDQILAVCNGGDLLTITECSTCNTMNHVMEGDIYDLAFDGENLLVVGEDYEFALLDQSVYRQYQISPEQTQQDIRSGVLAVDVRTPEEYAGGHIPGAVNIPLDQLEKQLPQYAPDQNAEVIFYCGTGGRAQQALEKALAMGYQLVYTMGGIQDWPYELEPAA
;
A
#
# COMPACT_ATOMS: atom_id res chain seq x y z
N MET A 1 -64.77 4.73 -33.71
CA MET A 1 -64.66 3.62 -32.73
C MET A 1 -64.66 2.31 -33.51
N LEU A 2 -63.61 1.52 -33.25
CA LEU A 2 -63.31 0.15 -33.71
C LEU A 2 -63.52 -0.19 -35.20
N GLY A 3 -62.41 -0.18 -35.93
CA GLY A 3 -62.25 -0.97 -37.15
C GLY A 3 -61.49 -2.27 -36.84
N THR A 4 -62.04 -3.39 -37.27
CA THR A 4 -61.39 -4.71 -37.24
C THR A 4 -61.22 -5.15 -38.69
N LYS A 5 -59.97 -5.32 -39.14
CA LYS A 5 -59.66 -6.02 -40.40
C LYS A 5 -58.81 -7.24 -40.09
N ILE A 6 -59.36 -8.38 -40.50
CA ILE A 6 -58.73 -9.68 -40.60
C ILE A 6 -58.00 -9.72 -41.95
N ALA A 7 -56.77 -10.24 -42.00
CA ALA A 7 -56.24 -10.90 -43.19
C ALA A 7 -55.14 -11.89 -42.80
N ALA A 8 -55.23 -13.06 -43.41
CA ALA A 8 -54.49 -14.27 -43.10
C ALA A 8 -53.20 -14.43 -43.91
N ALA A 9 -52.37 -15.32 -43.37
CA ALA A 9 -51.12 -15.90 -43.83
C ALA A 9 -50.87 -16.02 -45.35
N VAL A 10 -49.62 -15.73 -45.74
CA VAL A 10 -48.98 -16.28 -46.94
C VAL A 10 -47.69 -16.99 -46.51
N ILE A 11 -47.56 -18.23 -46.97
CA ILE A 11 -46.46 -19.17 -46.77
C ILE A 11 -45.25 -18.68 -47.59
N ALA A 12 -44.10 -18.52 -46.94
CA ALA A 12 -42.83 -18.20 -47.61
C ALA A 12 -42.09 -19.49 -48.01
N VAL A 13 -41.78 -19.59 -49.30
CA VAL A 13 -40.84 -20.55 -49.88
C VAL A 13 -39.44 -19.94 -49.86
N SER A 14 -38.47 -20.76 -49.47
CA SER A 14 -37.05 -20.44 -49.35
C SER A 14 -36.38 -20.17 -50.70
N VAL A 15 -35.55 -19.14 -50.76
CA VAL A 15 -34.37 -19.09 -51.65
C VAL A 15 -33.25 -18.40 -50.86
N GLY A 16 -32.17 -19.14 -50.63
CA GLY A 16 -30.98 -18.63 -49.94
C GLY A 16 -30.21 -17.65 -50.80
N VAL A 17 -29.68 -16.61 -50.16
CA VAL A 17 -28.56 -15.80 -50.67
C VAL A 17 -27.56 -15.66 -49.53
N ALA A 18 -26.33 -16.07 -49.82
CA ALA A 18 -25.19 -16.03 -48.93
C ALA A 18 -24.67 -14.59 -48.76
N GLY A 19 -24.12 -14.32 -47.57
CA GLY A 19 -23.10 -13.30 -47.37
C GLY A 19 -23.57 -11.99 -46.72
N MET A 20 -23.67 -11.98 -45.38
CA MET A 20 -23.26 -10.85 -44.55
C MET A 20 -22.75 -11.40 -43.22
N MET A 21 -21.46 -11.18 -42.94
CA MET A 21 -20.87 -11.39 -41.62
C MET A 21 -21.60 -10.47 -40.63
N GLY A 22 -22.36 -11.08 -39.72
CA GLY A 22 -22.91 -10.38 -38.57
C GLY A 22 -21.76 -10.03 -37.63
N ILE A 23 -21.56 -8.74 -37.41
CA ILE A 23 -20.73 -8.22 -36.32
C ILE A 23 -21.42 -8.67 -35.04
N ALA A 24 -20.75 -9.49 -34.23
CA ALA A 24 -21.22 -9.84 -32.90
C ALA A 24 -21.44 -8.54 -32.10
N PRO A 25 -22.46 -8.44 -31.23
CA PRO A 25 -22.57 -7.30 -30.34
C PRO A 25 -21.28 -7.20 -29.53
N ALA A 26 -20.71 -6.00 -29.45
CA ALA A 26 -19.54 -5.71 -28.65
C ALA A 26 -19.72 -6.31 -27.25
N GLN A 27 -18.74 -7.10 -26.82
CA GLN A 27 -18.63 -7.51 -25.42
C GLN A 27 -18.70 -6.26 -24.55
N LYS A 28 -19.42 -6.37 -23.44
CA LYS A 28 -19.39 -5.40 -22.33
C LYS A 28 -17.92 -5.08 -22.05
N PRO A 29 -17.51 -3.81 -21.86
CA PRO A 29 -16.17 -3.52 -21.38
C PRO A 29 -15.95 -4.33 -20.10
N ASP A 30 -14.84 -5.07 -20.04
CA ASP A 30 -14.44 -5.84 -18.87
C ASP A 30 -14.49 -4.89 -17.68
N ALA A 31 -15.40 -5.15 -16.75
CA ALA A 31 -15.39 -4.50 -15.46
C ALA A 31 -13.98 -4.70 -14.89
N GLY A 32 -13.40 -3.62 -14.33
CA GLY A 32 -12.23 -3.74 -13.45
C GLY A 32 -12.47 -4.84 -12.41
N PRO A 33 -11.42 -5.30 -11.69
CA PRO A 33 -11.47 -6.50 -10.87
C PRO A 33 -12.79 -6.54 -10.12
N GLU A 34 -13.65 -7.51 -10.48
CA GLU A 34 -14.90 -7.67 -9.75
C GLU A 34 -14.47 -7.78 -8.28
N PRO A 35 -15.02 -6.94 -7.37
CA PRO A 35 -14.74 -7.09 -5.96
C PRO A 35 -15.12 -8.52 -5.63
N THR A 36 -14.11 -9.34 -5.36
CA THR A 36 -14.24 -10.74 -4.98
C THR A 36 -15.27 -10.81 -3.87
N ASP A 37 -16.49 -11.30 -4.14
CA ASP A 37 -17.62 -11.49 -3.20
C ASP A 37 -17.40 -10.78 -1.85
N GLN A 38 -17.33 -9.44 -1.87
CA GLN A 38 -16.76 -8.69 -0.74
C GLN A 38 -17.70 -8.89 0.45
N LYS A 39 -17.26 -9.73 1.40
CA LYS A 39 -18.10 -10.11 2.53
C LYS A 39 -18.29 -8.90 3.44
N SER A 40 -19.39 -8.90 4.17
CA SER A 40 -19.63 -7.85 5.18
C SER A 40 -18.45 -7.76 6.13
N GLY A 41 -18.00 -6.54 6.43
CA GLY A 41 -16.82 -6.32 7.27
C GLY A 41 -16.35 -4.87 7.28
N TYR A 42 -15.15 -4.65 7.82
CA TYR A 42 -14.45 -3.37 7.72
C TYR A 42 -13.68 -3.32 6.40
N LEU A 43 -13.86 -2.26 5.63
CA LEU A 43 -13.30 -2.08 4.29
C LEU A 43 -12.18 -1.03 4.24
N ALA A 44 -12.11 -0.15 5.24
CA ALA A 44 -11.20 0.98 5.26
C ALA A 44 -10.69 1.28 6.67
N ALA A 45 -9.42 1.68 6.76
CA ALA A 45 -8.78 2.09 7.99
C ALA A 45 -8.09 3.46 7.85
N ALA A 46 -8.05 4.23 8.93
CA ALA A 46 -7.28 5.47 9.01
C ALA A 46 -6.80 5.74 10.44
N PHE A 47 -5.81 6.62 10.58
CA PHE A 47 -5.32 7.11 11.87
C PHE A 47 -5.25 8.64 11.82
N ASP A 48 -5.85 9.33 12.79
CA ASP A 48 -5.95 10.81 12.81
C ASP A 48 -4.88 11.51 13.65
N GLY A 49 -3.93 10.78 14.21
CA GLY A 49 -2.95 11.30 15.16
C GLY A 49 -3.27 10.97 16.62
N GLU A 50 -4.49 10.54 16.93
CA GLU A 50 -4.90 10.12 18.28
C GLU A 50 -5.62 8.78 18.29
N TYR A 51 -6.51 8.52 17.32
CA TYR A 51 -7.30 7.30 17.24
C TYR A 51 -7.18 6.65 15.87
N PHE A 52 -7.30 5.33 15.88
CA PHE A 52 -7.60 4.58 14.68
C PHE A 52 -9.11 4.62 14.37
N TYR A 53 -9.44 4.50 13.10
CA TYR A 53 -10.80 4.36 12.62
C TYR A 53 -10.92 3.15 11.71
N ALA A 54 -11.98 2.38 11.88
CA ALA A 54 -12.35 1.27 11.03
C ALA A 54 -13.77 1.51 10.50
N ALA A 55 -13.94 1.48 9.17
CA ALA A 55 -15.23 1.68 8.53
C ALA A 55 -15.52 0.59 7.52
N GLY A 56 -16.79 0.35 7.23
CA GLY A 56 -17.16 -0.66 6.25
C GLY A 56 -18.65 -0.77 6.00
N THR A 57 -19.12 -2.00 5.87
CA THR A 57 -20.46 -2.27 5.34
C THR A 57 -21.59 -1.76 6.24
N GLY A 58 -22.70 -1.33 5.64
CA GLY A 58 -23.90 -0.84 6.35
C GLY A 58 -23.71 0.52 7.04
N GLY A 59 -22.71 1.29 6.64
CA GLY A 59 -22.35 2.58 7.25
C GLY A 59 -21.75 2.43 8.64
N ARG A 60 -21.12 1.29 8.95
CA ARG A 60 -20.42 1.10 10.23
C ARG A 60 -19.14 1.92 10.25
N LEU A 61 -18.94 2.68 11.32
CA LEU A 61 -17.72 3.41 11.60
C LEU A 61 -17.42 3.30 13.10
N GLU A 62 -16.20 2.91 13.42
CA GLU A 62 -15.75 2.76 14.78
C GLU A 62 -14.42 3.45 14.99
N ARG A 63 -14.27 4.05 16.16
CA ARG A 63 -13.06 4.66 16.67
C ARG A 63 -12.40 3.68 17.64
N ILE A 64 -11.11 3.45 17.48
CA ILE A 64 -10.32 2.46 18.22
C ILE A 64 -9.12 3.17 18.86
N SER A 65 -8.97 3.06 20.17
CA SER A 65 -7.79 3.58 20.88
C SER A 65 -6.58 2.64 20.79
N ASP A 66 -5.42 3.15 21.15
CA ASP A 66 -4.14 2.42 21.26
C ASP A 66 -4.19 1.15 22.13
N ASP A 67 -5.08 1.11 23.13
CA ASP A 67 -5.33 -0.07 23.98
C ASP A 67 -6.45 -0.99 23.46
N GLY A 68 -6.96 -0.73 22.24
CA GLY A 68 -7.96 -1.55 21.56
C GLY A 68 -9.40 -1.33 22.03
N ARG A 69 -9.71 -0.29 22.83
CA ARG A 69 -11.10 0.03 23.15
C ARG A 69 -11.81 0.60 21.92
N VAL A 70 -13.03 0.10 21.69
CA VAL A 70 -13.84 0.41 20.52
C VAL A 70 -15.03 1.29 20.91
N GLU A 71 -15.26 2.34 20.13
CA GLU A 71 -16.42 3.23 20.22
C GLU A 71 -17.08 3.36 18.85
N ALA A 72 -18.36 3.00 18.76
CA ALA A 72 -19.13 3.18 17.53
C ALA A 72 -19.53 4.66 17.35
N LEU A 73 -19.34 5.17 16.14
CA LEU A 73 -19.73 6.53 15.76
C LEU A 73 -21.05 6.53 14.99
N ASP A 74 -21.88 7.53 15.24
CA ASP A 74 -23.14 7.71 14.52
C ASP A 74 -22.87 8.22 13.10
N VAL A 75 -23.27 7.42 12.10
CA VAL A 75 -23.15 7.74 10.68
C VAL A 75 -24.53 8.10 10.11
N PRO A 76 -24.69 9.23 9.41
CA PRO A 76 -25.99 9.71 8.92
C PRO A 76 -26.54 8.92 7.71
N VAL A 77 -25.79 7.96 7.19
CA VAL A 77 -26.14 7.10 6.05
C VAL A 77 -25.94 5.62 6.41
N LYS A 78 -26.53 4.73 5.61
CA LYS A 78 -26.40 3.27 5.75
C LYS A 78 -25.68 2.59 4.58
N GLU A 79 -25.12 3.40 3.70
CA GLU A 79 -24.28 2.96 2.59
C GLU A 79 -22.95 2.41 3.10
N ASP A 80 -22.36 1.49 2.36
CA ASP A 80 -21.01 1.00 2.64
C ASP A 80 -19.99 2.14 2.56
N ILE A 81 -19.10 2.20 3.55
CA ILE A 81 -17.96 3.13 3.57
C ILE A 81 -16.76 2.39 2.99
N LEU A 82 -16.23 2.89 1.87
CA LEU A 82 -15.22 2.21 1.05
C LEU A 82 -13.79 2.74 1.27
N CYS A 83 -13.65 3.96 1.75
CA CYS A 83 -12.35 4.57 2.02
C CYS A 83 -12.44 5.59 3.16
N LEU A 84 -11.33 5.76 3.87
CA LEU A 84 -11.14 6.78 4.90
C LEU A 84 -9.90 7.62 4.57
N LEU A 85 -9.93 8.88 5.00
CA LEU A 85 -8.77 9.77 4.99
C LEU A 85 -8.81 10.60 6.27
N ALA A 86 -7.75 10.54 7.06
CA ALA A 86 -7.48 11.54 8.09
C ALA A 86 -6.59 12.63 7.49
N GLY A 87 -7.08 13.86 7.48
CA GLY A 87 -6.35 15.05 7.02
C GLY A 87 -5.40 15.58 8.09
N GLU A 88 -4.42 16.36 7.65
CA GLU A 88 -3.40 16.96 8.55
C GLU A 88 -4.02 17.95 9.56
N ASP A 89 -5.20 18.47 9.26
CA ASP A 89 -5.95 19.41 10.11
C ASP A 89 -6.83 18.73 11.16
N GLY A 90 -6.77 17.40 11.28
CA GLY A 90 -7.58 16.58 12.18
C GLY A 90 -8.97 16.25 11.62
N THR A 91 -9.24 16.58 10.36
CA THR A 91 -10.48 16.19 9.67
C THR A 91 -10.47 14.71 9.33
N LEU A 92 -11.55 13.98 9.63
CA LEU A 92 -11.76 12.64 9.07
C LEU A 92 -12.81 12.70 7.95
N LEU A 93 -12.43 12.22 6.77
CA LEU A 93 -13.30 12.06 5.61
C LEU A 93 -13.55 10.58 5.33
N ALA A 94 -14.77 10.27 4.88
CA ALA A 94 -15.13 8.94 4.43
C ALA A 94 -15.84 8.98 3.08
N GLY A 95 -15.53 8.04 2.20
CA GLY A 95 -16.18 7.90 0.90
C GLY A 95 -17.14 6.70 0.88
N THR A 96 -18.34 6.87 0.32
CA THR A 96 -19.36 5.81 0.26
C THR A 96 -19.55 5.22 -1.14
N GLU A 97 -20.17 4.04 -1.21
CA GLU A 97 -20.59 3.40 -2.46
C GLU A 97 -21.59 4.25 -3.28
N GLY A 98 -22.43 5.07 -2.62
CA GLY A 98 -23.43 5.91 -3.27
C GLY A 98 -22.91 7.27 -3.76
N GLY A 99 -21.63 7.58 -3.52
CA GLY A 99 -21.02 8.86 -3.90
C GLY A 99 -21.24 9.98 -2.89
N ASN A 100 -21.50 9.65 -1.62
CA ASN A 100 -21.51 10.62 -0.53
C ASN A 100 -20.10 10.71 0.07
N ALA A 101 -19.65 11.94 0.31
CA ALA A 101 -18.50 12.20 1.15
C ALA A 101 -19.00 12.54 2.55
N LEU A 102 -18.54 11.80 3.56
CA LEU A 102 -18.84 12.06 4.95
C LEU A 102 -17.69 12.86 5.57
N LEU A 103 -18.04 13.85 6.39
CA LEU A 103 -17.11 14.73 7.07
C LEU A 103 -17.35 14.65 8.57
N TYR A 104 -16.36 14.19 9.31
CA TYR A 104 -16.33 14.21 10.77
C TYR A 104 -15.65 15.47 11.25
N GLN A 105 -16.40 16.31 11.95
CA GLN A 105 -15.89 17.55 12.51
C GLN A 105 -16.64 17.86 13.82
N ASP A 106 -15.93 18.37 14.82
CA ASP A 106 -16.50 18.77 16.11
C ASP A 106 -17.33 17.67 16.81
N GLY A 107 -16.97 16.40 16.59
CA GLY A 107 -17.64 15.25 17.21
C GLY A 107 -18.86 14.72 16.45
N GLU A 108 -19.20 15.29 15.29
CA GLU A 108 -20.37 14.90 14.49
C GLU A 108 -19.97 14.52 13.06
N MET A 109 -20.59 13.44 12.54
CA MET A 109 -20.44 13.04 11.14
C MET A 109 -21.56 13.65 10.29
N THR A 110 -21.19 14.40 9.27
CA THR A 110 -22.12 15.01 8.32
C THR A 110 -21.97 14.39 6.94
N SER A 111 -23.06 14.29 6.17
CA SER A 111 -23.04 13.76 4.80
C SER A 111 -23.13 14.88 3.78
N CYS A 112 -22.27 14.83 2.76
CA CYS A 112 -22.27 15.71 1.60
C CYS A 112 -22.35 14.90 0.31
N PHE A 113 -23.44 15.09 -0.44
CA PHE A 113 -23.53 14.51 -1.77
C PHE A 113 -22.56 15.22 -2.73
N THR A 114 -21.72 14.45 -3.42
CA THR A 114 -20.65 14.98 -4.26
C THR A 114 -21.12 15.53 -5.61
N GLY A 115 -22.38 15.28 -5.98
CA GLY A 115 -22.92 15.59 -7.30
C GLY A 115 -22.76 14.46 -8.32
N VAL A 116 -22.03 13.39 -7.98
CA VAL A 116 -21.81 12.22 -8.83
C VAL A 116 -22.29 10.97 -8.08
N ALA A 117 -23.31 10.30 -8.60
CA ALA A 117 -23.86 9.07 -8.03
C ALA A 117 -23.02 7.86 -8.47
N ALA A 118 -21.78 7.78 -7.98
CA ALA A 118 -20.84 6.69 -8.20
C ALA A 118 -19.97 6.49 -6.95
N PRO A 119 -19.44 5.27 -6.71
CA PRO A 119 -18.59 5.00 -5.55
C PRO A 119 -17.39 5.92 -5.43
N ILE A 120 -17.02 6.28 -4.21
CA ILE A 120 -15.76 6.94 -3.86
C ILE A 120 -14.77 5.87 -3.42
N TYR A 121 -13.81 5.51 -4.28
CA TYR A 121 -12.85 4.44 -4.01
C TYR A 121 -11.59 4.91 -3.28
N GLY A 122 -11.33 6.21 -3.28
CA GLY A 122 -10.18 6.76 -2.56
C GLY A 122 -10.29 8.26 -2.34
N LEU A 123 -9.63 8.70 -1.28
CA LEU A 123 -9.52 10.08 -0.86
C LEU A 123 -8.05 10.44 -0.67
N ALA A 124 -7.66 11.65 -1.04
CA ALA A 124 -6.30 12.16 -0.81
C ALA A 124 -6.33 13.64 -0.46
N GLU A 125 -5.39 14.08 0.38
CA GLU A 125 -5.14 15.50 0.66
C GLU A 125 -3.87 15.95 -0.06
N PHE A 126 -3.92 17.09 -0.75
CA PHE A 126 -2.76 17.68 -1.39
C PHE A 126 -2.82 19.21 -1.34
N GLN A 127 -1.80 19.80 -0.72
CA GLN A 127 -1.65 21.25 -0.56
C GLN A 127 -2.89 21.91 0.08
N GLY A 128 -3.46 21.26 1.10
CA GLY A 128 -4.65 21.75 1.82
C GLY A 128 -5.96 21.63 1.04
N ARG A 129 -6.00 20.77 0.00
CA ARG A 129 -7.21 20.45 -0.76
C ARG A 129 -7.44 18.95 -0.79
N TYR A 130 -8.70 18.55 -0.67
CA TYR A 130 -9.13 17.16 -0.75
C TYR A 130 -9.48 16.77 -2.17
N TYR A 131 -9.18 15.52 -2.53
CA TYR A 131 -9.49 14.91 -3.82
C TYR A 131 -10.19 13.57 -3.61
N ALA A 132 -11.15 13.25 -4.48
CA ALA A 132 -11.90 12.00 -4.45
C ALA A 132 -11.81 11.29 -5.79
N ALA A 133 -11.37 10.03 -5.78
CA ALA A 133 -11.37 9.11 -6.91
C ALA A 133 -12.75 8.45 -7.04
N MET A 134 -13.43 8.71 -8.15
CA MET A 134 -14.80 8.24 -8.37
C MET A 134 -14.84 7.07 -9.35
N GLY A 135 -15.72 6.11 -9.10
CA GLY A 135 -16.00 4.98 -10.00
C GLY A 135 -16.55 5.38 -11.38
N GLY A 136 -17.03 6.61 -11.54
CA GLY A 136 -17.46 7.15 -12.84
C GLY A 136 -16.32 7.69 -13.72
N GLY A 137 -15.06 7.52 -13.31
CA GLY A 137 -13.90 8.06 -14.02
C GLY A 137 -13.61 9.54 -13.72
N TYR A 138 -14.16 10.07 -12.62
CA TYR A 138 -14.01 11.47 -12.22
C TYR A 138 -13.02 11.62 -11.06
N ILE A 139 -12.28 12.73 -11.06
CA ILE A 139 -11.61 13.24 -9.86
C ILE A 139 -12.33 14.50 -9.41
N LEU A 140 -12.89 14.46 -8.20
CA LEU A 140 -13.52 15.62 -7.57
C LEU A 140 -12.52 16.30 -6.65
N SER A 141 -12.72 17.58 -6.39
CA SER A 141 -11.91 18.32 -5.43
C SER A 141 -12.76 19.14 -4.47
N SER A 142 -12.28 19.32 -3.24
CA SER A 142 -12.91 20.13 -2.21
C SER A 142 -11.87 20.85 -1.37
N GLU A 143 -12.11 22.14 -1.07
CA GLU A 143 -11.22 22.91 -0.18
C GLU A 143 -11.42 22.55 1.30
N ARG A 144 -12.55 21.90 1.65
CA ARG A 144 -12.95 21.65 3.06
C ARG A 144 -13.68 20.32 3.28
N GLY A 145 -13.77 19.46 2.27
CA GLY A 145 -14.50 18.19 2.32
C GLY A 145 -16.03 18.29 2.33
N ASN A 146 -16.60 19.50 2.48
CA ASN A 146 -18.05 19.72 2.59
C ASN A 146 -18.72 20.24 1.30
N ALA A 147 -17.95 20.50 0.25
CA ALA A 147 -18.46 20.93 -1.05
C ALA A 147 -17.51 20.47 -2.16
N TRP A 148 -18.00 19.60 -3.04
CA TRP A 148 -17.19 18.92 -4.04
C TRP A 148 -17.45 19.48 -5.44
N GLN A 149 -16.37 19.62 -6.21
CA GLN A 149 -16.41 20.11 -7.58
C GLN A 149 -15.74 19.08 -8.49
N ALA A 150 -16.47 18.65 -9.51
CA ALA A 150 -15.90 17.83 -10.57
C ALA A 150 -14.92 18.64 -11.41
N SER A 151 -13.71 18.13 -11.59
CA SER A 151 -12.74 18.73 -12.52
C SER A 151 -13.14 18.40 -13.96
N GLN A 152 -13.08 17.11 -14.32
CA GLN A 152 -13.56 16.51 -15.57
C GLN A 152 -13.61 14.97 -15.42
N ARG A 153 -14.12 14.28 -16.43
CA ARG A 153 -13.96 12.82 -16.56
C ARG A 153 -12.61 12.53 -17.21
N PHE A 154 -11.78 11.71 -16.57
CA PHE A 154 -10.43 11.36 -17.01
C PHE A 154 -10.35 10.01 -17.71
N SER A 155 -11.19 9.06 -17.31
CA SER A 155 -11.25 7.73 -17.91
C SER A 155 -12.69 7.31 -18.13
N GLU A 156 -12.89 6.41 -19.09
CA GLU A 156 -14.17 5.71 -19.22
C GLU A 156 -14.35 4.66 -18.11
N GLU A 157 -13.23 4.21 -17.54
CA GLU A 157 -13.14 3.24 -16.44
C GLU A 157 -13.26 3.90 -15.06
N ALA A 158 -13.50 3.06 -14.05
CA ALA A 158 -13.46 3.47 -12.66
C ALA A 158 -12.04 3.86 -12.22
N ILE A 159 -11.91 5.01 -11.54
CA ILE A 159 -10.68 5.36 -10.84
C ILE A 159 -10.76 4.66 -9.47
N CYS A 160 -9.96 3.62 -9.28
CA CYS A 160 -10.02 2.72 -8.14
C CYS A 160 -9.10 3.10 -6.98
N GLY A 161 -8.31 4.18 -7.12
CA GLY A 161 -7.47 4.66 -6.04
C GLY A 161 -6.84 6.02 -6.34
N ILE A 162 -6.46 6.74 -5.30
CA ILE A 162 -5.74 8.02 -5.37
C ILE A 162 -4.83 8.17 -4.16
N ALA A 163 -3.64 8.72 -4.39
CA ALA A 163 -2.66 9.02 -3.36
C ALA A 163 -1.99 10.36 -3.68
N SER A 164 -1.35 10.95 -2.67
CA SER A 164 -0.65 12.23 -2.81
C SER A 164 0.67 12.24 -2.04
N THR A 165 1.66 12.87 -2.64
CA THR A 165 2.93 13.23 -2.00
C THR A 165 2.99 14.75 -1.88
N PRO A 166 4.01 15.33 -1.21
CA PRO A 166 4.19 16.78 -1.21
C PRO A 166 4.33 17.42 -2.61
N SER A 167 4.65 16.63 -3.64
CA SER A 167 4.93 17.11 -5.00
C SER A 167 3.83 16.78 -6.03
N MET A 168 2.97 15.79 -5.79
CA MET A 168 1.95 15.39 -6.75
C MET A 168 0.73 14.69 -6.13
N VAL A 169 -0.36 14.67 -6.90
CA VAL A 169 -1.49 13.75 -6.73
C VAL A 169 -1.46 12.76 -7.88
N LEU A 170 -1.66 11.48 -7.59
CA LEU A 170 -1.68 10.40 -8.56
C LEU A 170 -2.89 9.48 -8.30
N ALA A 171 -3.71 9.30 -9.32
CA ALA A 171 -4.85 8.39 -9.31
C ALA A 171 -4.68 7.28 -10.34
N ILE A 172 -5.32 6.14 -10.11
CA ILE A 172 -5.17 4.93 -10.92
C ILE A 172 -6.51 4.36 -11.37
N THR A 173 -6.51 3.73 -12.54
CA THR A 173 -7.57 2.79 -12.96
C THR A 173 -7.04 1.36 -12.92
N ALA A 174 -7.94 0.40 -12.79
CA ALA A 174 -7.56 -1.02 -12.75
C ALA A 174 -6.85 -1.47 -14.03
N GLN A 175 -7.15 -0.86 -15.17
CA GLN A 175 -6.61 -1.21 -16.49
C GLN A 175 -5.24 -0.58 -16.78
N GLY A 176 -4.68 0.18 -15.82
CA GLY A 176 -3.32 0.69 -15.89
C GLY A 176 -3.20 2.19 -16.19
N ASP A 177 -4.30 2.95 -16.25
CA ASP A 177 -4.19 4.40 -16.42
C ASP A 177 -3.62 5.04 -15.16
N LEU A 178 -2.66 5.94 -15.36
CA LEU A 178 -2.04 6.80 -14.37
C LEU A 178 -2.49 8.23 -14.64
N ILE A 179 -3.22 8.84 -13.72
CA ILE A 179 -3.78 10.19 -13.84
C ILE A 179 -3.13 11.07 -12.77
N GLN A 180 -2.25 12.00 -13.18
CA GLN A 180 -1.40 12.73 -12.24
C GLN A 180 -1.49 14.24 -12.39
N SER A 181 -1.22 14.95 -11.29
CA SER A 181 -1.12 16.41 -11.27
C SER A 181 -0.08 16.88 -10.25
N SER A 182 0.79 17.82 -10.64
CA SER A 182 1.74 18.47 -9.74
C SER A 182 1.21 19.73 -9.07
N ASP A 183 0.03 20.23 -9.49
CA ASP A 183 -0.58 21.47 -9.00
C ASP A 183 -2.06 21.31 -8.59
N GLY A 184 -2.59 20.08 -8.67
CA GLY A 184 -3.97 19.75 -8.36
C GLY A 184 -5.01 20.28 -9.36
N ARG A 185 -4.58 20.88 -10.48
CA ARG A 185 -5.45 21.60 -11.41
C ARG A 185 -5.25 21.14 -12.85
N LYS A 186 -4.01 20.97 -13.27
CA LYS A 186 -3.63 20.45 -14.58
C LYS A 186 -3.26 18.99 -14.43
N TRP A 187 -3.89 18.17 -15.24
CA TRP A 187 -3.79 16.73 -15.13
C TRP A 187 -3.22 16.14 -16.41
N GLU A 188 -2.36 15.14 -16.25
CA GLU A 188 -1.77 14.34 -17.32
C GLU A 188 -2.22 12.90 -17.14
N THR A 189 -2.46 12.21 -18.25
CA THR A 189 -2.84 10.79 -18.26
C THR A 189 -1.87 10.01 -19.13
N SER A 190 -1.40 8.88 -18.61
CA SER A 190 -0.59 7.89 -19.31
C SER A 190 -1.07 6.49 -18.95
N ASN A 191 -0.72 5.48 -19.73
CA ASN A 191 -1.04 4.09 -19.40
C ASN A 191 0.24 3.28 -19.11
N PHE A 192 0.30 2.63 -17.95
CA PHE A 192 1.45 1.85 -17.50
C PHE A 192 1.69 0.65 -18.40
N ASN A 193 0.64 -0.10 -18.73
CA ASN A 193 0.73 -1.33 -19.53
C ASN A 193 1.23 -1.05 -20.95
N GLU A 194 0.84 0.10 -21.53
CA GLU A 194 1.39 0.57 -22.80
C GLU A 194 2.85 1.05 -22.67
N THR A 195 3.17 1.77 -21.60
CA THR A 195 4.51 2.35 -21.39
C THR A 195 5.58 1.28 -21.18
N TYR A 196 5.24 0.22 -20.46
CA TYR A 196 6.14 -0.88 -20.12
C TYR A 196 5.87 -2.15 -20.94
N GLU A 197 5.20 -2.02 -22.10
CA GLU A 197 4.97 -3.13 -23.02
C GLU A 197 6.31 -3.81 -23.39
N GLY A 198 6.37 -5.14 -23.22
CA GLY A 198 7.57 -5.94 -23.47
C GLY A 198 8.59 -5.96 -22.33
N TYR A 199 8.38 -5.19 -21.25
CA TYR A 199 9.12 -5.31 -19.99
C TYR A 199 8.34 -6.09 -18.94
N TYR A 200 7.04 -5.82 -18.83
CA TYR A 200 6.13 -6.53 -17.95
C TYR A 200 4.94 -7.08 -18.74
N ASP A 201 4.39 -8.21 -18.29
CA ASP A 201 3.06 -8.63 -18.73
C ASP A 201 1.99 -7.67 -18.21
N PRO A 202 0.84 -7.55 -18.90
CA PRO A 202 -0.18 -6.57 -18.54
C PRO A 202 -0.65 -6.73 -17.09
N LEU A 203 -0.70 -5.62 -16.37
CA LEU A 203 -1.10 -5.57 -14.97
C LEU A 203 -2.57 -5.14 -14.81
N ILE A 204 -3.16 -5.57 -13.70
CA ILE A 204 -4.40 -5.07 -13.13
C ILE A 204 -4.07 -4.38 -11.81
N PHE A 205 -4.30 -3.07 -11.74
CA PHE A 205 -4.01 -2.29 -10.54
C PHE A 205 -5.08 -2.52 -9.47
N ARG A 206 -4.65 -2.58 -8.20
CA ARG A 206 -5.52 -2.87 -7.05
C ARG A 206 -5.55 -1.71 -6.08
N SER A 207 -4.39 -1.22 -5.64
CA SER A 207 -4.32 -0.16 -4.64
C SER A 207 -3.12 0.75 -4.85
N ILE A 208 -3.26 1.97 -4.37
CA ILE A 208 -2.23 3.02 -4.42
C ILE A 208 -2.20 3.74 -3.09
N ARG A 209 -1.00 3.96 -2.53
CA ARG A 209 -0.78 4.64 -1.25
C ARG A 209 0.50 5.45 -1.30
N SER A 210 0.53 6.55 -0.57
CA SER A 210 1.71 7.42 -0.47
C SER A 210 2.43 7.22 0.86
N LEU A 211 3.76 7.33 0.82
CA LEU A 211 4.61 7.42 2.00
C LEU A 211 5.73 8.43 1.72
N GLY A 212 5.74 9.50 2.52
CA GLY A 212 6.71 10.57 2.36
C GLY A 212 6.67 11.15 0.94
N SER A 213 7.77 11.00 0.20
CA SER A 213 7.91 11.49 -1.17
C SER A 213 7.61 10.45 -2.25
N SER A 214 7.26 9.22 -1.86
CA SER A 214 7.04 8.10 -2.77
C SER A 214 5.58 7.66 -2.79
N VAL A 215 5.15 7.13 -3.92
CA VAL A 215 3.89 6.43 -4.10
C VAL A 215 4.18 4.96 -4.36
N PHE A 216 3.39 4.10 -3.76
CA PHE A 216 3.43 2.65 -3.91
C PHE A 216 2.16 2.18 -4.60
N LEU A 217 2.33 1.21 -5.50
CA LEU A 217 1.29 0.60 -6.30
C LEU A 217 1.30 -0.90 -6.05
N ALA A 218 0.13 -1.45 -5.69
CA ALA A 218 -0.13 -2.89 -5.70
C ALA A 218 -0.91 -3.26 -6.96
N ALA A 219 -0.50 -4.32 -7.63
CA ALA A 219 -1.13 -4.84 -8.82
C ALA A 219 -0.98 -6.37 -8.91
N GLN A 220 -1.59 -6.95 -9.93
CA GLN A 220 -1.46 -8.36 -10.30
C GLN A 220 -1.26 -8.49 -11.79
N TYR A 221 -0.58 -9.55 -12.23
CA TYR A 221 -0.53 -9.88 -13.64
C TYR A 221 -1.89 -10.38 -14.12
N ARG A 222 -2.32 -9.90 -15.29
CA ARG A 222 -3.62 -10.22 -15.89
C ARG A 222 -3.74 -11.69 -16.25
N ASP A 223 -2.65 -12.27 -16.74
CA ASP A 223 -2.63 -13.64 -17.27
C ASP A 223 -2.13 -14.66 -16.23
N GLU A 224 -1.60 -14.18 -15.08
CA GLU A 224 -1.08 -14.98 -13.97
C GLU A 224 -1.72 -14.50 -12.65
N LEU A 225 -3.01 -14.83 -12.48
CA LEU A 225 -3.75 -14.49 -11.27
C LEU A 225 -3.10 -15.13 -10.04
N GLY A 226 -2.94 -14.34 -8.98
CA GLY A 226 -2.31 -14.77 -7.73
C GLY A 226 -0.82 -14.44 -7.61
N GLU A 227 -0.18 -13.90 -8.65
CA GLU A 227 1.17 -13.36 -8.54
C GLU A 227 1.13 -11.83 -8.27
N PRO A 228 1.57 -11.38 -7.09
CA PRO A 228 1.53 -9.97 -6.71
C PRO A 228 2.62 -9.17 -7.42
N PHE A 229 2.29 -7.94 -7.78
CA PHE A 229 3.22 -6.94 -8.28
C PHE A 229 3.19 -5.73 -7.36
N VAL A 230 4.36 -5.29 -6.90
CA VAL A 230 4.51 -4.05 -6.15
C VAL A 230 5.54 -3.17 -6.83
N ALA A 231 5.24 -1.89 -6.98
CA ALA A 231 6.19 -0.92 -7.49
C ALA A 231 6.09 0.42 -6.75
N SER A 232 7.17 1.19 -6.79
CA SER A 232 7.20 2.54 -6.24
C SER A 232 7.66 3.58 -7.25
N THR A 233 7.25 4.82 -7.04
CA THR A 233 7.63 5.98 -7.84
C THR A 233 7.72 7.24 -6.98
N GLN A 234 8.60 8.17 -7.33
CA GLN A 234 8.67 9.51 -6.73
C GLN A 234 8.10 10.61 -7.62
N ASP A 235 7.91 10.31 -8.92
CA ASP A 235 7.55 11.30 -9.93
C ASP A 235 6.38 10.89 -10.84
N GLY A 236 5.83 9.68 -10.63
CA GLY A 236 4.72 9.12 -11.40
C GLY A 236 5.11 8.62 -12.79
N LYS A 237 6.39 8.75 -13.18
CA LYS A 237 6.89 8.45 -14.53
C LYS A 237 7.76 7.21 -14.55
N LEU A 238 8.71 7.13 -13.62
CA LEU A 238 9.57 5.96 -13.47
C LEU A 238 9.08 5.11 -12.30
N TRP A 239 8.84 3.83 -12.58
CA TRP A 239 8.38 2.86 -11.60
C TRP A 239 9.45 1.81 -11.34
N LEU A 240 9.79 1.63 -10.07
CA LEU A 240 10.76 0.64 -9.61
C LEU A 240 9.99 -0.54 -9.00
N GLN A 241 10.07 -1.70 -9.65
CA GLN A 241 9.46 -2.92 -9.14
C GLN A 241 10.16 -3.37 -7.85
N LYS A 242 9.37 -3.77 -6.87
CA LYS A 242 9.82 -4.47 -5.67
C LYS A 242 9.74 -5.98 -5.92
N PRO A 243 10.87 -6.70 -5.90
CA PRO A 243 10.89 -8.12 -6.21
C PRO A 243 10.29 -8.96 -5.08
N LEU A 244 9.31 -9.80 -5.44
CA LEU A 244 8.61 -10.71 -4.52
C LEU A 244 8.95 -12.20 -4.77
N SER A 245 10.09 -12.45 -5.41
CA SER A 245 10.51 -13.78 -5.89
C SER A 245 10.74 -14.84 -4.81
N LYS A 246 10.96 -14.44 -3.56
CA LYS A 246 10.99 -15.35 -2.40
C LYS A 246 10.34 -14.67 -1.21
N ILE A 247 9.59 -15.48 -0.45
CA ILE A 247 8.95 -15.06 0.79
C ILE A 247 9.33 -16.10 1.85
N SER A 248 9.76 -15.63 3.02
CA SER A 248 10.17 -16.44 4.16
C SER A 248 11.28 -17.46 3.85
N GLY A 249 12.14 -17.17 2.87
CA GLY A 249 13.26 -18.03 2.46
C GLY A 249 12.90 -19.19 1.53
N ASP A 250 11.62 -19.44 1.30
CA ASP A 250 11.14 -20.46 0.40
C ASP A 250 10.97 -19.89 -1.02
N ILE A 251 11.41 -20.67 -2.00
CA ILE A 251 10.99 -20.47 -3.39
C ILE A 251 9.71 -21.29 -3.50
N GLU A 252 8.56 -20.62 -3.55
CA GLU A 252 7.33 -21.35 -3.83
C GLU A 252 7.38 -21.90 -5.26
N GLU A 253 7.17 -23.21 -5.41
CA GLU A 253 7.00 -23.83 -6.72
C GLU A 253 5.57 -23.57 -7.22
N GLY A 254 5.33 -22.37 -7.76
CA GLY A 254 4.03 -21.97 -8.32
C GLY A 254 3.67 -20.51 -8.02
N PRO A 255 2.52 -20.03 -8.52
CA PRO A 255 1.99 -18.72 -8.15
C PRO A 255 1.65 -18.71 -6.66
N LEU A 256 2.00 -17.62 -5.97
CA LEU A 256 1.80 -17.43 -4.53
C LEU A 256 0.33 -17.47 -4.08
N ASP A 257 -0.62 -17.35 -5.02
CA ASP A 257 -2.06 -17.14 -4.78
C ASP A 257 -2.33 -16.00 -3.77
N LEU A 258 -1.52 -14.94 -3.89
CA LEU A 258 -1.51 -13.80 -2.97
C LEU A 258 -2.09 -12.56 -3.62
N TYR A 259 -3.13 -12.02 -2.99
CA TYR A 259 -3.84 -10.82 -3.41
C TYR A 259 -3.57 -9.71 -2.40
N ILE A 260 -2.77 -8.72 -2.80
CA ILE A 260 -2.53 -7.52 -1.99
C ILE A 260 -3.74 -6.60 -2.11
N ASN A 261 -4.45 -6.43 -1.00
CA ASN A 261 -5.63 -5.57 -0.92
C ASN A 261 -5.24 -4.12 -0.62
N ALA A 262 -4.33 -3.90 0.34
CA ALA A 262 -3.79 -2.59 0.65
C ALA A 262 -2.30 -2.65 1.00
N ILE A 263 -1.64 -1.50 0.85
CA ILE A 263 -0.24 -1.31 1.21
C ILE A 263 -0.15 -0.17 2.22
N GLY A 264 0.75 -0.27 3.18
CA GLY A 264 1.30 0.92 3.81
C GLY A 264 2.77 0.69 4.07
N ALA A 265 3.32 1.46 4.99
CA ALA A 265 4.73 1.36 5.29
C ALA A 265 5.03 1.73 6.72
N ASN A 266 6.07 1.09 7.23
CA ASN A 266 6.67 1.36 8.52
C ASN A 266 8.13 1.77 8.26
N LEU A 267 8.40 3.07 8.39
CA LEU A 267 9.68 3.69 8.11
C LEU A 267 10.16 3.40 6.66
N ASP A 268 11.11 2.49 6.51
CA ASP A 268 11.73 2.04 5.27
C ASP A 268 11.14 0.74 4.69
N GLN A 269 10.19 0.11 5.39
CA GLN A 269 9.63 -1.18 4.99
C GLN A 269 8.19 -1.03 4.54
N ILE A 270 7.84 -1.79 3.50
CA ILE A 270 6.49 -1.81 2.97
C ILE A 270 5.76 -2.96 3.65
N LEU A 271 4.53 -2.71 4.05
CA LEU A 271 3.64 -3.71 4.64
C LEU A 271 2.43 -3.83 3.73
N ALA A 272 2.15 -5.04 3.27
CA ALA A 272 1.04 -5.35 2.39
C ALA A 272 0.09 -6.32 3.10
N VAL A 273 -1.18 -5.94 3.20
CA VAL A 273 -2.22 -6.82 3.73
C VAL A 273 -2.90 -7.55 2.60
N CYS A 274 -3.13 -8.85 2.81
CA CYS A 274 -3.51 -9.76 1.76
C CYS A 274 -4.80 -10.52 2.09
N ASN A 275 -5.28 -11.27 1.10
CA ASN A 275 -6.27 -12.32 1.32
C ASN A 275 -5.80 -13.35 2.35
N GLY A 276 -6.74 -14.06 2.96
CA GLY A 276 -6.46 -15.17 3.87
C GLY A 276 -5.82 -14.77 5.21
N GLY A 277 -5.77 -13.47 5.53
CA GLY A 277 -5.35 -13.01 6.85
C GLY A 277 -3.86 -12.72 6.97
N ASP A 278 -3.18 -12.59 5.82
CA ASP A 278 -1.74 -12.52 5.77
C ASP A 278 -1.19 -11.10 5.63
N LEU A 279 -0.12 -10.83 6.37
CA LEU A 279 0.66 -9.60 6.35
C LEU A 279 2.04 -9.89 5.75
N LEU A 280 2.29 -9.31 4.58
CA LEU A 280 3.56 -9.39 3.87
C LEU A 280 4.44 -8.18 4.19
N THR A 281 5.59 -8.42 4.80
CA THR A 281 6.65 -7.41 4.96
C THR A 281 7.58 -7.48 3.76
N ILE A 282 7.63 -6.41 2.97
CA ILE A 282 8.46 -6.28 1.77
C ILE A 282 9.63 -5.35 2.10
N THR A 283 10.83 -5.81 1.80
CA THR A 283 12.07 -5.05 2.00
C THR A 283 12.80 -4.81 0.68
N GLU A 284 13.89 -4.04 0.70
CA GLU A 284 14.76 -3.91 -0.49
C GLU A 284 15.42 -5.24 -0.88
N CYS A 285 15.57 -6.16 0.06
CA CYS A 285 16.10 -7.48 -0.19
C CYS A 285 15.01 -8.38 -0.80
N SER A 286 15.17 -8.72 -2.09
CA SER A 286 14.25 -9.56 -2.87
C SER A 286 13.98 -10.96 -2.33
N THR A 287 14.80 -11.39 -1.36
CA THR A 287 14.71 -12.71 -0.72
C THR A 287 14.43 -12.65 0.77
N CYS A 288 14.30 -11.45 1.33
CA CYS A 288 14.11 -11.27 2.77
C CYS A 288 12.63 -11.04 3.11
N ASN A 289 11.74 -10.85 2.14
CA ASN A 289 10.32 -10.66 2.38
C ASN A 289 9.77 -11.75 3.31
N THR A 290 8.88 -11.40 4.25
CA THR A 290 8.30 -12.35 5.21
C THR A 290 6.79 -12.29 5.17
N MET A 291 6.15 -13.46 5.25
CA MET A 291 4.71 -13.57 5.46
C MET A 291 4.41 -13.91 6.91
N ASN A 292 3.45 -13.20 7.50
CA ASN A 292 2.92 -13.52 8.81
C ASN A 292 1.40 -13.57 8.76
N HIS A 293 0.81 -14.65 9.24
CA HIS A 293 -0.63 -14.75 9.42
C HIS A 293 -1.05 -14.00 10.69
N VAL A 294 -2.00 -13.07 10.58
CA VAL A 294 -2.37 -12.15 11.67
C VAL A 294 -3.84 -12.21 12.09
N MET A 295 -4.75 -12.66 11.23
CA MET A 295 -6.17 -12.83 11.55
C MET A 295 -6.84 -13.85 10.62
N GLU A 296 -8.06 -14.28 10.93
CA GLU A 296 -8.82 -15.14 10.02
C GLU A 296 -9.52 -14.31 8.94
N GLY A 297 -9.67 -14.86 7.73
CA GLY A 297 -10.36 -14.18 6.62
C GLY A 297 -9.53 -13.06 5.96
N ASP A 298 -10.10 -12.42 4.94
CA ASP A 298 -9.37 -11.43 4.14
C ASP A 298 -9.18 -10.12 4.90
N ILE A 299 -7.99 -9.53 4.77
CA ILE A 299 -7.68 -8.20 5.28
C ILE A 299 -7.85 -7.19 4.15
N TYR A 300 -8.66 -6.15 4.36
CA TYR A 300 -9.01 -5.19 3.31
C TYR A 300 -8.21 -3.89 3.35
N ASP A 301 -7.88 -3.39 4.54
CA ASP A 301 -7.11 -2.15 4.69
C ASP A 301 -6.32 -2.13 6.00
N LEU A 302 -5.44 -1.13 6.11
CA LEU A 302 -4.56 -0.97 7.26
C LEU A 302 -4.28 0.51 7.57
N ALA A 303 -3.90 0.80 8.81
CA ALA A 303 -3.44 2.12 9.25
C ALA A 303 -2.33 2.02 10.30
N PHE A 304 -1.48 3.05 10.39
CA PHE A 304 -0.36 3.12 11.33
C PHE A 304 -0.43 4.40 12.17
N ASP A 305 -0.11 4.27 13.47
CA ASP A 305 0.12 5.41 14.36
C ASP A 305 1.62 5.71 14.58
N GLY A 306 2.49 4.87 14.03
CA GLY A 306 3.94 4.95 14.20
C GLY A 306 4.52 3.99 15.25
N GLU A 307 3.70 3.29 16.04
CA GLU A 307 4.06 2.20 16.96
C GLU A 307 3.24 0.93 16.71
N ASN A 308 1.95 1.10 16.44
CA ASN A 308 0.97 0.06 16.19
C ASN A 308 0.48 0.10 14.74
N LEU A 309 0.08 -1.08 14.28
CA LEU A 309 -0.56 -1.33 13.01
C LEU A 309 -1.98 -1.83 13.28
N LEU A 310 -2.99 -1.10 12.82
CA LEU A 310 -4.36 -1.59 12.73
C LEU A 310 -4.54 -2.28 11.38
N VAL A 311 -4.96 -3.54 11.38
CA VAL A 311 -5.47 -4.24 10.19
C VAL A 311 -6.96 -4.51 10.34
N VAL A 312 -7.72 -4.34 9.26
CA VAL A 312 -9.18 -4.51 9.28
C VAL A 312 -9.64 -5.38 8.11
N GLY A 313 -10.67 -6.20 8.31
CA GLY A 313 -11.05 -7.21 7.32
C GLY A 313 -12.49 -7.70 7.37
N GLU A 314 -12.67 -8.92 6.84
CA GLU A 314 -13.93 -9.65 6.80
C GLU A 314 -14.59 -9.77 8.19
N ASP A 315 -15.92 -9.93 8.18
CA ASP A 315 -16.75 -10.19 9.36
C ASP A 315 -16.62 -9.16 10.50
N TYR A 316 -16.12 -7.97 10.17
CA TYR A 316 -15.79 -6.89 11.11
C TYR A 316 -14.74 -7.32 12.14
N GLU A 317 -13.78 -8.13 11.69
CA GLU A 317 -12.59 -8.43 12.45
C GLU A 317 -11.52 -7.35 12.23
N PHE A 318 -10.77 -7.06 13.28
CA PHE A 318 -9.59 -6.22 13.24
C PHE A 318 -8.54 -6.76 14.21
N ALA A 319 -7.28 -6.47 13.93
CA ALA A 319 -6.19 -6.71 14.87
C ALA A 319 -5.36 -5.44 15.04
N LEU A 320 -5.02 -5.13 16.30
CA LEU A 320 -4.08 -4.08 16.64
C LEU A 320 -2.74 -4.73 16.99
N LEU A 321 -1.76 -4.52 16.14
CA LEU A 321 -0.50 -5.23 16.10
C LEU A 321 0.65 -4.31 16.51
N ASP A 322 1.55 -4.79 17.37
CA ASP A 322 2.82 -4.12 17.64
C ASP A 322 3.71 -4.25 16.40
N GLN A 323 4.01 -3.13 15.73
CA GLN A 323 4.76 -3.15 14.48
C GLN A 323 6.19 -3.68 14.66
N SER A 324 6.76 -3.56 15.88
CA SER A 324 8.14 -3.96 16.15
C SER A 324 8.34 -5.46 16.00
N VAL A 325 7.26 -6.24 16.11
CA VAL A 325 7.23 -7.69 15.92
C VAL A 325 7.34 -8.06 14.43
N TYR A 326 6.77 -7.23 13.54
CA TYR A 326 6.67 -7.52 12.10
C TYR A 326 7.73 -6.79 11.26
N ARG A 327 8.47 -5.87 11.88
CA ARG A 327 9.62 -5.18 11.27
C ARG A 327 10.79 -6.14 11.11
N GLN A 328 11.39 -6.13 9.92
CA GLN A 328 12.58 -6.92 9.64
C GLN A 328 13.85 -6.15 10.01
N TYR A 329 14.60 -6.68 10.96
CA TYR A 329 15.86 -6.07 11.36
C TYR A 329 17.08 -6.74 10.74
N GLN A 330 16.92 -7.95 10.20
CA GLN A 330 18.02 -8.69 9.61
C GLN A 330 18.16 -8.37 8.12
N ILE A 331 19.38 -8.03 7.70
CA ILE A 331 19.72 -7.74 6.30
C ILE A 331 20.80 -8.69 5.80
N SER A 332 20.86 -8.90 4.49
CA SER A 332 21.86 -9.77 3.87
C SER A 332 23.24 -9.12 3.81
N PRO A 333 24.32 -9.92 3.65
CA PRO A 333 25.65 -9.39 3.35
C PRO A 333 25.68 -8.52 2.08
N GLU A 334 24.91 -8.87 1.05
CA GLU A 334 24.78 -8.12 -0.21
C GLU A 334 24.22 -6.71 0.06
N GLN A 335 23.10 -6.65 0.78
CA GLN A 335 22.44 -5.40 1.15
C GLN A 335 23.37 -4.55 2.02
N THR A 336 23.97 -5.15 3.05
CA THR A 336 24.95 -4.50 3.92
C THR A 336 26.11 -3.88 3.13
N GLN A 337 26.64 -4.58 2.12
CA GLN A 337 27.70 -4.04 1.27
C GLN A 337 27.24 -2.82 0.46
N GLN A 338 26.03 -2.86 -0.08
CA GLN A 338 25.45 -1.76 -0.84
C GLN A 338 25.21 -0.52 0.04
N ASP A 339 24.74 -0.73 1.26
CA ASP A 339 24.44 0.34 2.21
C ASP A 339 25.71 1.01 2.73
N ILE A 340 26.74 0.24 3.07
CA ILE A 340 28.07 0.77 3.44
C ILE A 340 28.64 1.62 2.29
N ARG A 341 28.51 1.18 1.03
CA ARG A 341 28.96 1.96 -0.14
C ARG A 341 28.16 3.26 -0.32
N SER A 342 26.93 3.29 0.15
CA SER A 342 26.06 4.47 0.14
C SER A 342 26.30 5.39 1.36
N GLY A 343 27.18 4.98 2.28
CA GLY A 343 27.60 5.78 3.44
C GLY A 343 26.93 5.40 4.76
N VAL A 344 26.19 4.29 4.82
CA VAL A 344 25.58 3.79 6.05
C VAL A 344 26.65 3.32 7.04
N LEU A 345 26.43 3.59 8.34
CA LEU A 345 27.37 3.24 9.40
C LEU A 345 27.30 1.75 9.72
N ALA A 346 28.35 1.00 9.40
CA ALA A 346 28.53 -0.37 9.89
C ALA A 346 29.34 -0.40 11.19
N VAL A 347 28.83 -1.12 12.18
CA VAL A 347 29.40 -1.22 13.53
C VAL A 347 29.74 -2.67 13.85
N ASP A 348 31.04 -2.93 14.02
CA ASP A 348 31.56 -4.17 14.55
C ASP A 348 31.46 -4.16 16.08
N VAL A 349 30.57 -4.97 16.64
CA VAL A 349 30.37 -5.04 18.09
C VAL A 349 31.23 -6.10 18.79
N ARG A 350 32.23 -6.64 18.08
CA ARG A 350 33.24 -7.54 18.63
C ARG A 350 34.29 -6.80 19.46
N THR A 351 35.19 -7.55 20.11
CA THR A 351 36.30 -6.92 20.83
C THR A 351 37.28 -6.25 19.86
N PRO A 352 38.07 -5.27 20.32
CA PRO A 352 39.08 -4.62 19.48
C PRO A 352 40.09 -5.61 18.87
N GLU A 353 40.41 -6.70 19.57
CA GLU A 353 41.32 -7.74 19.08
C GLU A 353 40.70 -8.56 17.94
N GLU A 354 39.41 -8.89 18.02
CA GLU A 354 38.68 -9.56 16.94
C GLU A 354 38.60 -8.67 15.68
N TYR A 355 38.32 -7.38 15.87
CA TYR A 355 38.27 -6.39 14.80
C TYR A 355 39.65 -6.19 14.13
N ALA A 356 40.71 -6.10 14.94
CA ALA A 356 42.08 -6.02 14.44
C ALA A 356 42.50 -7.29 13.69
N GLY A 357 41.89 -8.44 13.96
CA GLY A 357 42.12 -9.68 13.21
C GLY A 357 41.52 -9.70 11.80
N GLY A 358 40.68 -8.73 11.46
CA GLY A 358 39.99 -8.60 10.17
C GLY A 358 38.53 -8.21 10.36
N HIS A 359 38.04 -7.26 9.56
CA HIS A 359 36.71 -6.67 9.71
C HIS A 359 36.11 -6.26 8.36
N ILE A 360 34.82 -5.93 8.34
CA ILE A 360 34.15 -5.50 7.12
C ILE A 360 34.69 -4.11 6.73
N PRO A 361 35.09 -3.90 5.47
CA PRO A 361 35.63 -2.61 5.01
C PRO A 361 34.73 -1.42 5.37
N GLY A 362 35.33 -0.36 5.91
CA GLY A 362 34.62 0.85 6.33
C GLY A 362 33.85 0.76 7.66
N ALA A 363 33.79 -0.41 8.31
CA ALA A 363 33.15 -0.55 9.61
C ALA A 363 33.96 0.07 10.75
N VAL A 364 33.27 0.59 11.76
CA VAL A 364 33.88 1.07 13.02
C VAL A 364 33.75 0.02 14.11
N ASN A 365 34.76 -0.12 14.97
CA ASN A 365 34.65 -1.00 16.13
C ASN A 365 34.04 -0.26 17.31
N ILE A 366 32.86 -0.72 17.75
CA ILE A 366 32.24 -0.29 19.00
C ILE A 366 31.84 -1.55 19.77
N PRO A 367 32.70 -2.06 20.67
CA PRO A 367 32.40 -3.23 21.48
C PRO A 367 31.02 -3.12 22.16
N LEU A 368 30.28 -4.22 22.22
CA LEU A 368 28.90 -4.24 22.72
C LEU A 368 28.72 -3.58 24.10
N ASP A 369 29.69 -3.72 25.00
CA ASP A 369 29.70 -3.14 26.34
C ASP A 369 29.91 -1.61 26.35
N GLN A 370 30.39 -1.04 25.25
CA GLN A 370 30.63 0.39 25.07
C GLN A 370 29.59 1.07 24.17
N LEU A 371 28.65 0.29 23.60
CA LEU A 371 27.73 0.75 22.57
C LEU A 371 26.92 1.99 23.00
N GLU A 372 26.27 1.92 24.15
CA GLU A 372 25.40 3.01 24.65
C GLU A 372 26.15 4.33 24.84
N LYS A 373 27.46 4.26 25.11
CA LYS A 373 28.31 5.43 25.31
C LYS A 373 28.90 5.97 24.02
N GLN A 374 29.25 5.10 23.08
CA GLN A 374 30.01 5.46 21.89
C GLN A 374 29.14 5.68 20.65
N LEU A 375 28.06 4.91 20.47
CA LEU A 375 27.19 5.03 19.30
C LEU A 375 26.72 6.48 19.03
N PRO A 376 26.28 7.27 20.03
CA PRO A 376 25.85 8.67 19.80
C PRO A 376 26.96 9.61 19.33
N GLN A 377 28.23 9.21 19.42
CA GLN A 377 29.37 9.99 18.92
C GLN A 377 29.59 9.76 17.42
N TYR A 378 29.21 8.59 16.91
CA TYR A 378 29.30 8.23 15.49
C TYR A 378 28.01 8.51 14.73
N ALA A 379 26.86 8.27 15.37
CA ALA A 379 25.52 8.52 14.84
C ALA A 379 24.73 9.43 15.81
N PRO A 380 25.04 10.74 15.87
CA PRO A 380 24.35 11.66 16.78
C PRO A 380 22.87 11.87 16.41
N ASP A 381 22.50 11.62 15.15
CA ASP A 381 21.11 11.60 14.68
C ASP A 381 20.52 10.20 14.86
N GLN A 382 19.43 10.08 15.64
CA GLN A 382 18.75 8.81 15.91
C GLN A 382 17.98 8.28 14.68
N ASN A 383 17.79 9.11 13.66
CA ASN A 383 17.25 8.71 12.37
C ASN A 383 18.35 8.25 11.41
N ALA A 384 19.62 8.31 11.80
CA ALA A 384 20.69 7.77 10.98
C ALA A 384 20.62 6.25 10.95
N GLU A 385 20.88 5.70 9.78
CA GLU A 385 20.91 4.27 9.55
C GLU A 385 22.18 3.63 10.15
N VAL A 386 22.02 2.54 10.91
CA VAL A 386 23.14 1.83 11.55
C VAL A 386 22.99 0.32 11.39
N ILE A 387 24.06 -0.33 10.91
CA ILE A 387 24.12 -1.78 10.71
C ILE A 387 25.08 -2.39 11.73
N PHE A 388 24.59 -3.31 12.56
CA PHE A 388 25.40 -4.07 13.51
C PHE A 388 25.81 -5.42 12.94
N TYR A 389 27.03 -5.84 13.23
CA TYR A 389 27.45 -7.22 13.01
C TYR A 389 28.42 -7.69 14.09
N CYS A 390 28.56 -9.00 14.23
CA CYS A 390 29.53 -9.58 15.16
C CYS A 390 30.12 -10.89 14.62
N GLY A 391 30.60 -11.79 15.48
CA GLY A 391 31.14 -13.09 15.05
C GLY A 391 30.08 -14.00 14.42
N THR A 392 29.01 -14.28 15.17
CA THR A 392 27.98 -15.29 14.83
C THR A 392 26.53 -14.74 14.90
N GLY A 393 26.35 -13.44 15.08
CA GLY A 393 25.05 -12.75 15.16
C GLY A 393 24.56 -12.38 16.56
N GLY A 394 24.84 -13.17 17.59
CA GLY A 394 24.23 -12.96 18.92
C GLY A 394 24.54 -11.61 19.60
N ARG A 395 25.76 -11.05 19.41
CA ARG A 395 26.09 -9.71 19.92
C ARG A 395 25.49 -8.59 19.07
N ALA A 396 25.35 -8.81 17.77
CA ALA A 396 24.73 -7.85 16.85
C ALA A 396 23.25 -7.65 17.18
N GLN A 397 22.54 -8.74 17.50
CA GLN A 397 21.16 -8.68 17.96
C GLN A 397 21.02 -7.88 19.27
N GLN A 398 21.89 -8.11 20.26
CA GLN A 398 21.89 -7.33 21.50
C GLN A 398 22.23 -5.86 21.27
N ALA A 399 23.09 -5.55 20.28
CA ALA A 399 23.41 -4.19 19.92
C ALA A 399 22.21 -3.47 19.30
N LEU A 400 21.48 -4.15 18.42
CA LEU A 400 20.24 -3.66 17.84
C LEU A 400 19.20 -3.33 18.91
N GLU A 401 18.93 -4.25 19.83
CA GLU A 401 17.98 -4.04 20.94
C GLU A 401 18.37 -2.85 21.81
N LYS A 402 19.68 -2.69 22.10
CA LYS A 402 20.20 -1.53 22.82
C LYS A 402 20.00 -0.23 22.04
N ALA A 403 20.25 -0.23 20.74
CA ALA A 403 20.08 0.96 19.91
C ALA A 403 18.60 1.36 19.79
N LEU A 404 17.68 0.40 19.66
CA LEU A 404 16.23 0.64 19.73
C LEU A 404 15.85 1.27 21.08
N ALA A 405 16.34 0.72 22.19
CA ALA A 405 16.09 1.27 23.53
C ALA A 405 16.69 2.68 23.74
N MET A 406 17.69 3.04 22.94
CA MET A 406 18.27 4.39 22.89
C MET A 406 17.50 5.33 21.95
N GLY A 407 16.46 4.87 21.24
CA GLY A 407 15.62 5.67 20.36
C GLY A 407 16.04 5.70 18.89
N TYR A 408 17.02 4.89 18.47
CA TYR A 408 17.32 4.73 17.04
C TYR A 408 16.23 3.90 16.37
N GLN A 409 15.82 4.27 15.16
CA GLN A 409 14.71 3.62 14.45
C GLN A 409 15.18 2.77 13.26
N LEU A 410 16.19 3.26 12.52
CA LEU A 410 16.77 2.62 11.34
C LEU A 410 18.02 1.81 11.73
N VAL A 411 17.81 0.75 12.50
CA VAL A 411 18.90 -0.15 12.93
C VAL A 411 18.71 -1.54 12.37
N TYR A 412 19.80 -2.16 11.93
CA TYR A 412 19.79 -3.50 11.33
C TYR A 412 20.89 -4.37 11.90
N THR A 413 20.75 -5.68 11.72
CA THR A 413 21.77 -6.67 12.00
C THR A 413 22.08 -7.45 10.73
N MET A 414 23.34 -7.49 10.32
CA MET A 414 23.79 -8.42 9.27
C MET A 414 24.02 -9.83 9.86
N GLY A 415 24.15 -9.92 11.19
CA GLY A 415 24.43 -11.17 11.89
C GLY A 415 25.93 -11.40 12.08
N GLY A 416 26.43 -12.52 11.59
CA GLY A 416 27.82 -12.95 11.76
C GLY A 416 28.71 -12.58 10.59
N ILE A 417 29.90 -12.05 10.85
CA ILE A 417 30.95 -11.84 9.85
C ILE A 417 31.40 -13.16 9.20
N GLN A 418 31.14 -14.31 9.83
CA GLN A 418 31.38 -15.61 9.22
C GLN A 418 30.56 -15.85 7.93
N ASP A 419 29.41 -15.17 7.82
CA ASP A 419 28.50 -15.28 6.67
C ASP A 419 28.79 -14.20 5.62
N TRP A 420 29.80 -13.34 5.85
CA TRP A 420 30.25 -12.31 4.91
C TRP A 420 31.06 -12.94 3.77
N PRO A 421 30.57 -12.93 2.51
CA PRO A 421 31.23 -13.63 1.40
C PRO A 421 32.31 -12.79 0.70
N TYR A 422 32.53 -11.54 1.14
CA TYR A 422 33.43 -10.59 0.50
C TYR A 422 34.76 -10.47 1.24
N GLU A 423 35.70 -9.74 0.63
CA GLU A 423 37.00 -9.48 1.23
C GLU A 423 36.86 -8.65 2.52
N LEU A 424 37.67 -9.00 3.53
CA LEU A 424 37.78 -8.26 4.78
C LEU A 424 38.92 -7.24 4.67
N GLU A 425 38.78 -6.11 5.35
CA GLU A 425 39.92 -5.23 5.59
C GLU A 425 40.91 -5.94 6.53
N PRO A 426 42.17 -6.13 6.10
CA PRO A 426 43.17 -6.82 6.90
C PRO A 426 43.58 -5.97 8.11
N ALA A 427 44.17 -6.65 9.09
CA ALA A 427 44.78 -6.03 10.26
C ALA A 427 45.65 -4.83 9.89
N ALA A 428 45.33 -3.64 10.44
CA ALA A 428 46.14 -2.44 10.31
C ALA A 428 47.37 -2.47 11.22
#